data_AF-A0AAV0ZYU5-F1
#
_entry.id   AF-A0AAV0ZYU5-F1
#
_cell.length_a   1.000
_cell.length_b   1.000
_cell.length_c   1.000
_cell.angle_alpha   90.00
_cell.angle_beta   90.00
_cell.angle_gamma   90.00
#
_symmetry.space_group_name_H-M   'P 1'
#
loop_
_entity.id
_entity.type
_entity.pdbx_description
1 polymer ?
#
loop_
_entity_poly.entity_id
_entity_poly.type
_entity_poly.pdbx_seq_one_letter_code
_entity_poly.pdbx_strand_id
1 'polypeptide(L)'
;MTEQFTALASIAQNPVKIRDDVLVDFYEKWQNDYLVVNKWFALQAVSDIPGNVENVQKLLSHPTFDLHNPNKVYSLIGGFCGLPVNFHAKDGSGYEFMGDIVLQLDKINPQVASRMVSAFSR
;
A
#
# COMPACT_ATOMS: atom_id res chain seq x y z
N MET A 1 -2.79 -0.26 -20.85
CA MET A 1 -2.38 -0.35 -19.43
C MET A 1 -1.18 0.55 -19.13
N THR A 2 -0.06 0.44 -19.85
CA THR A 2 1.15 1.26 -19.63
C THR A 2 0.86 2.76 -19.57
N GLU A 3 0.31 3.35 -20.64
CA GLU A 3 -0.01 4.80 -20.67
C GLU A 3 -0.95 5.24 -19.54
N GLN A 4 -2.02 4.48 -19.30
CA GLN A 4 -2.99 4.77 -18.24
C GLN A 4 -2.35 4.71 -16.85
N PHE A 5 -1.50 3.71 -16.59
CA PHE A 5 -0.85 3.56 -15.29
C PHE A 5 0.22 4.65 -15.09
N THR A 6 0.98 5.00 -16.12
CA THR A 6 1.95 6.11 -16.06
C THR A 6 1.25 7.44 -15.77
N ALA A 7 0.13 7.72 -16.44
CA ALA A 7 -0.66 8.93 -16.18
C ALA A 7 -1.20 8.94 -14.75
N LEU A 8 -1.77 7.80 -14.28
CA LEU A 8 -2.26 7.66 -12.91
C LEU A 8 -1.13 7.88 -11.90
N ALA A 9 0.04 7.30 -12.12
CA ALA A 9 1.18 7.41 -11.21
C ALA A 9 1.66 8.84 -11.03
N SER A 10 1.69 9.63 -12.11
CA SER A 10 2.03 11.05 -12.07
C SER A 10 1.01 11.86 -11.25
N ILE A 11 -0.29 11.55 -11.38
CA ILE A 11 -1.34 12.24 -10.63
C ILE A 11 -1.33 11.83 -9.15
N ALA A 12 -1.07 10.55 -8.86
CA ALA A 12 -1.15 9.97 -7.51
C ALA A 12 -0.17 10.59 -6.48
N GLN A 13 0.90 11.25 -6.93
CA GLN A 13 1.85 11.96 -6.06
C GLN A 13 1.43 13.41 -5.73
N ASN A 14 0.26 13.86 -6.19
CA ASN A 14 -0.23 15.21 -5.93
C ASN A 14 -1.45 15.17 -5.00
N PRO A 15 -1.42 15.81 -3.81
CA PRO A 15 -2.52 15.82 -2.85
C PRO A 15 -3.65 16.78 -3.28
N VAL A 16 -4.27 16.51 -4.42
CA VAL A 16 -5.34 17.30 -5.02
C VAL A 16 -6.58 16.45 -5.22
N LYS A 17 -7.79 17.04 -5.20
CA LYS A 17 -9.05 16.30 -5.35
C LYS A 17 -9.06 15.34 -6.55
N ILE A 18 -8.47 15.76 -7.67
CA ILE A 18 -8.42 14.96 -8.89
C ILE A 18 -7.69 13.62 -8.70
N ARG A 19 -6.74 13.52 -7.75
CA ARG A 19 -6.06 12.27 -7.41
C ARG A 19 -7.03 11.19 -6.97
N ASP A 20 -7.90 11.52 -6.03
CA ASP A 20 -8.81 10.53 -5.43
C ASP A 20 -9.86 10.11 -6.47
N ASP A 21 -10.37 11.08 -7.25
CA ASP A 21 -11.31 10.83 -8.36
C ASP A 21 -10.70 9.83 -9.39
N VAL A 22 -9.46 10.06 -9.85
CA VAL A 22 -8.83 9.15 -10.85
C VAL A 22 -8.42 7.79 -10.28
N LEU A 23 -8.11 7.71 -8.98
CA LEU A 23 -7.81 6.44 -8.32
C LEU A 23 -9.06 5.56 -8.23
N VAL A 24 -10.21 6.16 -7.94
CA VAL A 24 -11.52 5.48 -7.95
C VAL A 24 -11.88 5.03 -9.36
N ASP A 25 -11.82 5.92 -10.35
CA ASP A 25 -12.12 5.60 -11.75
C ASP A 25 -11.25 4.45 -12.28
N PHE A 26 -9.95 4.46 -11.93
CA PHE A 26 -9.03 3.40 -12.31
C PHE A 26 -9.42 2.07 -11.65
N TYR A 27 -9.75 2.09 -10.36
CA TYR A 27 -10.17 0.90 -9.64
C TYR A 27 -11.47 0.32 -10.22
N GLU A 28 -12.52 1.13 -10.41
CA GLU A 28 -13.81 0.65 -10.93
C GLU A 28 -13.68 -0.04 -12.29
N LYS A 29 -12.79 0.49 -13.14
CA LYS A 29 -12.50 -0.08 -14.45
C LYS A 29 -11.76 -1.41 -14.39
N TRP A 30 -10.82 -1.55 -13.46
CA TRP A 30 -9.88 -2.68 -13.42
C TRP A 30 -10.08 -3.64 -12.25
N GLN A 31 -11.12 -3.46 -11.42
CA GLN A 31 -11.38 -4.26 -10.21
C GLN A 31 -11.45 -5.78 -10.45
N ASN A 32 -11.79 -6.21 -11.66
CA ASN A 32 -11.86 -7.63 -12.04
C ASN A 32 -10.51 -8.22 -12.49
N ASP A 33 -9.46 -7.40 -12.65
CA ASP A 33 -8.10 -7.84 -12.94
C ASP A 33 -7.24 -7.75 -11.68
N TYR A 34 -7.06 -8.90 -11.03
CA TYR A 34 -6.33 -9.01 -9.77
C TYR A 34 -4.90 -8.46 -9.82
N LEU A 35 -4.19 -8.61 -10.94
CA LEU A 35 -2.81 -8.12 -11.06
C LEU A 35 -2.79 -6.59 -11.17
N VAL A 36 -3.79 -6.00 -11.81
CA VAL A 36 -3.93 -4.55 -11.92
C VAL A 36 -4.33 -3.93 -10.60
N VAL A 37 -5.23 -4.58 -9.85
CA VAL A 37 -5.60 -4.16 -8.49
C VAL A 37 -4.38 -4.16 -7.56
N ASN A 38 -3.49 -5.17 -7.67
CA ASN A 38 -2.23 -5.16 -6.93
C ASN A 38 -1.35 -3.94 -7.28
N LYS A 39 -1.24 -3.58 -8.57
CA LYS A 39 -0.52 -2.37 -8.99
C LYS A 39 -1.16 -1.09 -8.45
N TRP A 40 -2.49 -1.05 -8.37
CA TRP A 40 -3.23 0.07 -7.81
C TRP A 40 -3.01 0.23 -6.30
N PHE A 41 -2.96 -0.87 -5.54
CA PHE A 41 -2.52 -0.84 -4.13
C PHE A 41 -1.08 -0.36 -3.99
N ALA A 42 -0.17 -0.92 -4.80
CA ALA A 42 1.24 -0.56 -4.75
C ALA A 42 1.48 0.92 -5.07
N LEU A 43 0.74 1.47 -6.04
CA LEU A 43 0.86 2.89 -6.38
C LEU A 43 0.49 3.80 -5.21
N GLN A 44 -0.58 3.48 -4.47
CA GLN A 44 -1.01 4.27 -3.32
C GLN A 44 -0.11 4.07 -2.10
N ALA A 45 0.48 2.89 -1.94
CA ALA A 45 1.45 2.60 -0.90
C ALA A 45 2.76 3.40 -1.09
N VAL A 46 3.20 3.52 -2.34
CA VAL A 46 4.41 4.22 -2.75
C VAL A 46 4.11 5.71 -2.95
N SER A 47 3.82 6.41 -1.86
CA SER A 47 3.59 7.87 -1.88
C SER A 47 4.63 8.61 -1.05
N ASP A 48 5.09 9.74 -1.56
CA ASP A 48 5.99 10.67 -0.86
C ASP A 48 5.24 11.70 0.00
N ILE A 49 3.91 11.72 -0.06
CA ILE A 49 3.05 12.59 0.74
C ILE A 49 3.16 12.19 2.21
N PRO A 50 3.60 13.08 3.14
CA PRO A 50 3.67 12.76 4.56
C PRO A 50 2.29 12.41 5.13
N GLY A 51 2.25 11.40 6.01
CA GLY A 51 1.00 10.92 6.62
C GLY A 51 0.27 9.85 5.79
N ASN A 52 0.89 9.31 4.73
CA ASN A 52 0.27 8.28 3.89
C ASN A 52 -0.08 6.98 4.65
N VAL A 53 0.44 6.78 5.86
CA VAL A 53 0.05 5.68 6.74
C VAL A 53 -1.47 5.61 6.94
N GLU A 54 -2.15 6.76 7.04
CA GLU A 54 -3.62 6.81 7.16
C GLU A 54 -4.32 6.26 5.91
N ASN A 55 -3.77 6.56 4.72
CA ASN A 55 -4.31 6.05 3.46
C ASN A 55 -4.10 4.53 3.34
N VAL A 56 -2.91 4.05 3.72
CA VAL A 56 -2.62 2.62 3.72
C VAL A 56 -3.52 1.87 4.72
N GLN A 57 -3.77 2.43 5.90
CA GLN A 57 -4.73 1.88 6.87
C GLN A 57 -6.15 1.81 6.30
N LYS A 58 -6.61 2.85 5.57
CA LYS A 58 -7.91 2.82 4.88
C LYS A 58 -7.96 1.70 3.84
N LEU A 59 -6.88 1.51 3.07
CA LEU A 59 -6.78 0.46 2.05
C LEU A 59 -6.79 -0.96 2.62
N LEU A 60 -6.38 -1.17 3.87
CA LEU A 60 -6.54 -2.48 4.54
C LEU A 60 -8.01 -2.88 4.71
N SER A 61 -8.91 -1.90 4.80
CA SER A 61 -10.35 -2.13 4.90
C SER A 61 -11.04 -2.19 3.54
N HIS A 62 -10.29 -2.06 2.44
CA HIS A 62 -10.85 -2.09 1.11
C HIS A 62 -11.39 -3.49 0.77
N PRO A 63 -12.58 -3.65 0.15
CA PRO A 63 -13.19 -4.96 -0.12
C PRO A 63 -12.33 -5.92 -0.94
N THR A 64 -11.44 -5.39 -1.76
CA THR A 64 -10.49 -6.19 -2.55
C THR A 64 -9.13 -6.35 -1.87
N PHE A 65 -8.91 -5.83 -0.67
CA PHE A 65 -7.74 -6.19 0.13
C PHE A 65 -8.00 -7.50 0.88
N ASP A 66 -6.99 -8.35 0.97
CA ASP A 66 -7.06 -9.59 1.74
C ASP A 66 -5.67 -9.89 2.31
N LEU A 67 -5.60 -9.93 3.64
CA LEU A 67 -4.36 -10.18 4.39
C LEU A 67 -3.85 -11.62 4.22
N HIS A 68 -4.71 -12.56 3.80
CA HIS A 68 -4.30 -13.95 3.50
C HIS A 68 -3.60 -14.08 2.14
N ASN A 69 -3.72 -13.08 1.27
CA ASN A 69 -3.09 -13.09 -0.04
C ASN A 69 -1.72 -12.40 -0.01
N PRO A 70 -0.59 -13.14 -0.13
CA PRO A 70 0.73 -12.56 -0.01
C PRO A 70 1.00 -11.45 -1.04
N ASN A 71 0.44 -11.56 -2.26
CA ASN A 71 0.66 -10.55 -3.29
C ASN A 71 0.03 -9.20 -2.92
N LYS A 72 -1.13 -9.21 -2.25
CA LYS A 72 -1.77 -7.98 -1.76
C LYS A 72 -1.00 -7.39 -0.59
N VAL A 73 -0.52 -8.24 0.32
CA VAL A 73 0.36 -7.84 1.42
C VAL A 73 1.62 -7.15 0.89
N TYR A 74 2.33 -7.78 -0.05
CA TYR A 74 3.55 -7.21 -0.61
C TYR A 74 3.29 -5.93 -1.41
N SER A 75 2.17 -5.86 -2.12
CA SER A 75 1.82 -4.68 -2.91
C SER A 75 1.52 -3.48 -2.02
N LEU A 76 0.70 -3.66 -0.97
CA LEU A 76 0.28 -2.56 -0.10
C LEU A 76 1.28 -2.30 1.04
N ILE A 77 1.49 -3.28 1.91
CA ILE A 77 2.32 -3.13 3.12
C ILE A 77 3.80 -3.09 2.73
N GLY A 78 4.23 -3.98 1.83
CA GLY A 78 5.59 -3.99 1.32
C GLY A 78 5.97 -2.72 0.59
N GLY A 79 5.06 -2.19 -0.25
CA GLY A 79 5.22 -0.90 -0.90
C GLY A 79 5.43 0.23 0.11
N PHE A 80 4.57 0.32 1.14
CA PHE A 80 4.63 1.35 2.18
C PHE A 80 5.97 1.34 2.93
N CYS A 81 6.44 0.16 3.34
CA CYS A 81 7.72 0.02 4.05
C CYS A 81 8.92 0.47 3.21
N GLY A 82 8.79 0.45 1.88
CA GLY A 82 9.82 0.92 0.96
C GLY A 82 9.93 2.44 0.85
N LEU A 83 9.03 3.21 1.46
CA LEU A 83 8.98 4.67 1.36
C LEU A 83 9.48 5.32 2.67
N PRO A 84 10.73 5.81 2.72
CA PRO A 84 11.34 6.31 3.95
C PRO A 84 10.57 7.45 4.62
N VAL A 85 10.00 8.36 3.83
CA VAL A 85 9.28 9.53 4.35
C VAL A 85 8.09 9.16 5.25
N ASN A 86 7.45 8.02 4.97
CA ASN A 86 6.29 7.55 5.71
C ASN A 86 6.62 6.40 6.66
N PHE A 87 7.45 5.44 6.25
CA PHE A 87 7.83 4.34 7.14
C PHE A 87 8.70 4.81 8.31
N HIS A 88 9.61 5.75 8.08
CA HIS A 88 10.46 6.37 9.10
C HIS A 88 9.94 7.74 9.54
N ALA A 89 8.62 7.95 9.52
CA ALA A 89 8.01 9.16 10.04
C ALA A 89 8.48 9.40 11.49
N LYS A 90 8.79 10.67 11.82
CA LYS A 90 9.41 11.04 13.11
C LYS A 90 8.54 10.71 14.33
N ASP A 91 7.24 10.59 14.13
CA ASP A 91 6.27 10.23 15.17
C ASP A 91 6.22 8.72 15.45
N GLY A 92 6.92 7.90 14.64
CA GLY A 92 6.95 6.44 14.77
C GLY A 92 5.74 5.72 14.19
N SER A 93 4.80 6.45 13.57
CA SER A 93 3.54 5.88 13.07
C SER A 93 3.74 4.74 12.05
N GLY A 94 4.76 4.86 11.19
CA GLY A 94 5.10 3.81 10.22
C GLY A 94 5.57 2.50 10.87
N TYR A 95 6.32 2.60 11.97
CA TYR A 95 6.79 1.43 12.72
C TYR A 95 5.68 0.78 13.54
N GLU A 96 4.83 1.58 14.20
CA GLU A 96 3.67 1.09 14.95
C GLU A 96 2.72 0.32 14.03
N PHE A 97 2.34 0.93 12.91
CA PHE A 97 1.54 0.29 11.87
C PHE A 97 2.12 -1.05 11.43
N MET A 98 3.42 -1.08 11.14
CA MET A 98 4.09 -2.28 10.67
C MET A 98 4.19 -3.35 11.75
N GLY A 99 4.38 -2.96 13.02
CA GLY A 99 4.36 -3.88 14.16
C GLY A 99 3.01 -4.60 14.30
N ASP A 100 1.91 -3.85 14.24
CA ASP A 100 0.56 -4.42 14.31
C ASP A 100 0.27 -5.40 13.17
N ILE A 101 0.75 -5.07 11.96
CA ILE A 101 0.59 -5.93 10.79
C ILE A 101 1.40 -7.21 10.91
N VAL A 102 2.64 -7.15 11.41
CA VAL A 102 3.46 -8.34 11.64
C VAL A 102 2.80 -9.26 12.67
N LEU A 103 2.26 -8.73 13.76
CA LEU A 103 1.57 -9.52 14.78
C LEU A 103 0.33 -10.25 14.24
N GLN A 104 -0.36 -9.66 13.26
CA GLN A 104 -1.46 -10.30 12.56
C GLN A 104 -0.98 -11.35 11.56
N LEU A 105 0.00 -10.99 10.72
CA LEU A 105 0.56 -11.89 9.72
C LEU A 105 1.23 -13.11 10.34
N ASP A 106 1.86 -12.99 11.50
CA ASP A 106 2.51 -14.12 12.16
C ASP A 106 1.50 -15.24 12.53
N LYS A 107 0.25 -14.87 12.84
CA LYS A 107 -0.83 -15.83 13.11
C LYS A 107 -1.36 -16.50 11.84
N ILE A 108 -1.30 -15.81 10.70
CA ILE A 108 -1.91 -16.23 9.43
C ILE A 108 -0.89 -16.96 8.55
N ASN A 109 0.28 -16.37 8.40
CA ASN A 109 1.38 -16.81 7.56
C ASN A 109 2.74 -16.29 8.10
N PRO A 110 3.40 -17.04 9.00
CA PRO A 110 4.70 -16.67 9.59
C PRO A 110 5.81 -16.39 8.55
N GLN A 111 5.75 -17.00 7.37
CA GLN A 111 6.76 -16.77 6.32
C GLN A 111 6.62 -15.37 5.71
N VAL A 112 5.38 -14.94 5.45
CA VAL A 112 5.09 -13.58 5.00
C VAL A 112 5.46 -12.58 6.09
N ALA A 113 5.12 -12.87 7.35
CA ALA A 113 5.50 -12.04 8.49
C ALA A 113 7.02 -11.86 8.59
N SER A 114 7.79 -12.95 8.53
CA SER A 114 9.25 -12.93 8.57
C SER A 114 9.85 -12.10 7.43
N ARG A 115 9.37 -12.28 6.20
CA ARG A 115 9.79 -11.44 5.07
C ARG A 115 9.50 -9.97 5.33
N MET A 116 8.36 -9.67 5.93
CA MET A 116 7.93 -8.29 6.15
C MET A 116 8.70 -7.60 7.28
N VAL A 117 9.09 -8.33 8.33
CA VAL A 117 9.96 -7.83 9.41
C VAL A 117 11.32 -7.35 8.90
N SER A 118 11.81 -7.86 7.77
CA SER A 118 13.09 -7.39 7.19
C SER A 118 13.12 -5.89 6.86
N ALA A 119 11.97 -5.22 6.79
CA ALA A 119 11.90 -3.77 6.67
C ALA A 119 12.54 -3.02 7.85
N PHE A 120 12.52 -3.59 9.07
CA PHE A 120 13.12 -2.98 10.27
C PHE A 120 14.64 -3.11 10.34
N SER A 121 15.26 -3.94 9.49
CA SER A 121 16.69 -4.24 9.58
C SER A 121 17.58 -3.28 8.76
N ARG A 122 17.04 -2.15 8.32
CA ARG A 122 17.71 -1.14 7.48
C ARG A 122 17.50 0.24 8.08
#